data_AF-A0A164JUV2-F1
#
_entry.id   AF-A0A164JUV2-F1
#
_cell.length_a   1.000
_cell.length_b   1.000
_cell.length_c   1.000
_cell.angle_alpha   90.00
_cell.angle_beta   90.00
_cell.angle_gamma   90.00
#
_symmetry.space_group_name_H-M   'P 1'
#
loop_
_entity.id
_entity.type
_entity.pdbx_description
1 polymer ?
#
loop_
_entity_poly.entity_id
_entity_poly.type
_entity_poly.pdbx_seq_one_letter_code
_entity_poly.pdbx_strand_id
1 'polypeptide(L)'
;MFTTAVLGYVALTTEAHTRAEIAAITGLPVTEVDTALEALARRGLVEPVEAWEVTTAAPEDPKTARPPATDLQADTLRVMRAAVWPRSLDDLARRSNRTRASMLIVTRGFERRRPPWAQPVQAWQRTTITALSADTVTSNRTQRGVQCE
;
A
#
# COMPACT_ATOMS: atom_id res chain seq x y z
N MET A 1 -4.22 12.63 23.03
CA MET A 1 -5.56 12.40 22.42
C MET A 1 -5.48 12.17 20.91
N PHE A 2 -4.57 12.82 20.19
CA PHE A 2 -4.46 12.75 18.72
C PHE A 2 -4.17 11.36 18.14
N THR A 3 -3.42 10.52 18.86
CA THR A 3 -3.13 9.14 18.43
C THR A 3 -4.39 8.30 18.26
N THR A 4 -5.45 8.58 19.03
CA THR A 4 -6.72 7.82 18.96
C THR A 4 -7.50 8.16 17.69
N ALA A 5 -7.49 9.43 17.24
CA ALA A 5 -8.15 9.84 16.00
C ALA A 5 -7.44 9.25 14.77
N VAL A 6 -6.11 9.35 14.73
CA VAL A 6 -5.29 8.78 13.65
C VAL A 6 -5.39 7.25 13.65
N LEU A 7 -5.31 6.60 14.81
CA LEU A 7 -5.50 5.15 14.91
C LEU A 7 -6.91 4.73 14.51
N GLY A 8 -7.94 5.44 14.97
CA GLY A 8 -9.33 5.17 14.61
C GLY A 8 -9.54 5.25 13.10
N TYR A 9 -8.97 6.26 12.45
CA TYR A 9 -8.98 6.38 11.00
C TYR A 9 -8.23 5.22 10.32
N VAL A 10 -6.93 5.06 10.61
CA VAL A 10 -6.09 4.06 9.92
C VAL A 10 -6.54 2.62 10.21
N ALA A 11 -7.17 2.36 11.36
CA ALA A 11 -7.72 1.03 11.68
C ALA A 11 -8.96 0.69 10.84
N LEU A 12 -9.73 1.70 10.41
CA LEU A 12 -10.93 1.54 9.58
C LEU A 12 -10.61 1.49 8.08
N THR A 13 -9.41 1.92 7.66
CA THR A 13 -8.99 1.89 6.26
C THR A 13 -8.01 0.75 5.99
N THR A 14 -8.20 0.03 4.89
CA THR A 14 -7.20 -0.92 4.36
C THR A 14 -6.29 -0.30 3.31
N GLU A 15 -6.45 1.00 3.05
CA GLU A 15 -5.80 1.72 1.96
C GLU A 15 -4.67 2.59 2.51
N ALA A 16 -3.68 2.87 1.67
CA ALA A 16 -2.59 3.77 2.02
C ALA A 16 -3.05 5.24 1.91
N HIS A 17 -2.66 6.07 2.88
CA HIS A 17 -2.96 7.50 2.90
C HIS A 17 -1.70 8.30 3.18
N THR A 18 -1.53 9.45 2.52
CA THR A 18 -0.50 10.43 2.86
C THR A 18 -0.83 11.13 4.18
N ARG A 19 0.19 11.73 4.80
CA ARG A 19 0.04 12.56 6.00
C ARG A 19 -0.90 13.74 5.78
N ALA A 20 -0.89 14.32 4.58
CA ALA A 20 -1.75 15.46 4.23
C ALA A 20 -3.22 15.05 4.18
N GLU A 21 -3.51 13.87 3.63
CA GLU A 21 -4.87 13.31 3.59
C GLU A 21 -5.37 12.95 4.98
N ILE A 22 -4.53 12.28 5.79
CA ILE A 22 -4.87 11.96 7.18
C ILE A 22 -5.15 13.24 7.97
N ALA A 23 -4.33 14.28 7.80
CA ALA A 23 -4.54 15.60 8.42
C ALA A 23 -5.88 16.21 7.99
N ALA A 24 -6.18 16.21 6.70
CA ALA A 24 -7.42 16.75 6.16
C ALA A 24 -8.67 16.04 6.71
N ILE A 25 -8.63 14.71 6.82
CA ILE A 25 -9.76 13.90 7.29
C ILE A 25 -9.95 13.99 8.80
N THR A 26 -8.85 13.94 9.55
CA THR A 26 -8.90 13.99 11.02
C THR A 26 -9.08 15.40 11.57
N GLY A 27 -8.88 16.43 10.73
CA GLY A 27 -8.88 17.84 11.15
C GLY A 27 -7.66 18.24 11.98
N LEU A 28 -6.62 17.39 12.01
CA LEU A 28 -5.42 17.61 12.80
C LEU A 28 -4.33 18.32 12.00
N PRO A 29 -3.48 19.13 12.64
CA PRO A 29 -2.25 19.64 12.02
C PRO A 29 -1.34 18.49 11.56
N VAL A 30 -0.65 18.69 10.42
CA VAL A 30 0.28 17.68 9.88
C VAL A 30 1.36 17.26 10.89
N THR A 31 1.84 18.18 11.73
CA THR A 31 2.84 17.90 12.78
C THR A 31 2.31 16.94 13.86
N GLU A 32 1.02 17.04 14.19
CA GLU A 32 0.38 16.13 15.13
C GLU A 32 0.14 14.76 14.51
N VAL A 33 -0.20 14.73 13.21
CA VAL A 33 -0.30 13.50 12.43
C VAL A 33 1.05 12.78 12.36
N ASP A 34 2.14 13.49 12.08
CA ASP A 34 3.50 12.93 12.04
C ASP A 34 3.85 12.30 13.41
N THR A 35 3.61 13.03 14.49
CA THR A 35 3.84 12.52 15.86
C THR A 35 3.00 11.28 16.16
N ALA A 36 1.74 11.25 15.73
CA ALA A 36 0.86 10.11 15.91
C ALA A 36 1.30 8.90 15.09
N LEU A 37 1.67 9.09 13.82
CA LEU A 37 2.15 8.04 12.93
C LEU A 37 3.46 7.43 13.46
N GLU A 38 4.40 8.23 13.96
CA GLU A 38 5.62 7.73 14.60
C GLU A 38 5.33 6.89 15.84
N ALA A 39 4.38 7.32 16.67
CA ALA A 39 3.98 6.57 17.87
C ALA A 39 3.28 5.25 17.50
N LEU A 40 2.48 5.23 16.45
CA LEU A 40 1.80 4.04 15.94
C LEU A 40 2.77 3.08 15.23
N ALA A 41 3.72 3.60 14.47
CA ALA A 41 4.75 2.81 13.78
C ALA A 41 5.67 2.11 14.80
N ARG A 42 6.05 2.80 15.88
CA ARG A 42 6.79 2.18 17.00
C ARG A 42 6.04 1.03 17.67
N ARG A 43 4.71 1.01 17.57
CA ARG A 43 3.85 -0.07 18.09
C ARG A 43 3.52 -1.14 17.04
N GLY A 44 4.05 -1.02 15.82
CA GLY A 44 3.77 -1.93 14.72
C GLY A 44 2.32 -1.89 14.23
N LEU A 45 1.58 -0.80 14.48
CA LEU A 45 0.17 -0.68 14.10
C LEU A 45 -0.01 -0.09 12.70
N VAL A 46 0.94 0.74 12.29
CA VAL A 46 1.00 1.33 10.95
C VAL A 46 2.42 1.17 10.42
N GLU A 47 2.55 1.16 9.10
CA GLU A 47 3.83 1.10 8.42
C GLU A 47 3.88 2.13 7.29
N PRO A 48 5.04 2.77 7.07
CA PRO A 48 5.24 3.57 5.88
C PRO A 48 5.33 2.66 4.66
N VAL A 49 4.64 3.05 3.59
CA VAL A 49 4.69 2.36 2.30
C VAL A 49 4.93 3.34 1.18
N GLU A 50 5.64 2.88 0.15
CA GLU A 50 5.67 3.59 -1.12
C GLU A 50 4.33 3.38 -1.81
N ALA A 51 3.67 4.48 -2.11
CA ALA A 51 2.42 4.52 -2.85
C ALA A 51 2.56 5.42 -4.08
N TRP A 52 1.57 5.36 -4.95
CA TRP A 52 1.58 6.05 -6.23
C TRP A 52 0.29 6.85 -6.39
N GLU A 53 0.41 8.10 -6.82
CA GLU A 53 -0.73 8.97 -7.12
C GLU A 53 -0.72 9.43 -8.57
N VAL A 54 -1.92 9.69 -9.11
CA VAL A 54 -2.07 10.32 -10.43
C VAL A 54 -1.95 11.81 -10.25
N THR A 55 -1.13 12.44 -11.09
CA THR A 55 -0.98 13.90 -11.06
C THR A 55 -2.04 14.56 -11.92
N THR A 56 -2.22 15.87 -11.73
CA THR A 56 -3.07 16.70 -12.60
C THR A 56 -2.58 16.78 -14.05
N ALA A 57 -1.33 16.41 -14.34
CA ALA A 57 -0.76 16.39 -15.68
C ALA A 57 -1.09 15.11 -16.46
N ALA A 58 -1.74 14.13 -15.83
CA ALA A 58 -2.11 12.87 -16.47
C ALA A 58 -3.22 13.08 -17.51
N PRO A 59 -3.02 12.72 -18.80
CA PRO A 59 -4.04 12.91 -19.85
C PRO A 59 -5.18 11.91 -19.70
N GLU A 60 -6.43 12.35 -19.90
CA GLU A 60 -7.63 11.52 -19.76
C GLU A 60 -7.51 10.15 -20.44
N ASP A 61 -6.94 10.11 -21.64
CA ASP A 61 -6.48 8.87 -22.27
C ASP A 61 -4.95 8.71 -22.14
N PRO A 62 -4.44 7.76 -21.34
CA PRO A 62 -3.01 7.48 -21.25
C PRO A 62 -2.37 7.04 -22.57
N LYS A 63 -3.17 6.57 -23.55
CA LYS A 63 -2.67 6.15 -24.86
C LYS A 63 -2.30 7.31 -25.76
N THR A 64 -2.87 8.50 -25.54
CA THR A 64 -2.52 9.72 -26.28
C THR A 64 -1.34 10.47 -25.65
N ALA A 65 -0.82 9.97 -24.54
CA ALA A 65 0.24 10.58 -23.78
C ALA A 65 1.59 10.51 -24.52
N ARG A 66 2.56 11.37 -24.16
CA ARG A 66 3.91 11.36 -24.76
C ARG A 66 4.97 11.09 -23.69
N PRO A 67 5.67 9.94 -23.74
CA PRO A 67 5.51 8.81 -24.68
C PRO A 67 4.27 7.94 -24.37
N PRO A 68 3.58 7.36 -25.36
CA PRO A 68 2.31 6.66 -25.10
C PRO A 68 2.44 5.55 -24.07
N ALA A 69 1.46 5.46 -23.17
CA ALA A 69 1.43 4.42 -22.16
C ALA A 69 1.24 3.04 -22.80
N THR A 70 1.94 2.03 -22.28
CA THR A 70 1.63 0.63 -22.61
C THR A 70 0.20 0.28 -22.15
N ASP A 71 -0.39 -0.82 -22.62
CA ASP A 71 -1.73 -1.24 -22.16
C ASP A 71 -1.76 -1.38 -20.64
N LEU A 72 -0.74 -2.05 -20.08
CA LEU A 72 -0.61 -2.23 -18.65
C LEU A 72 -0.49 -0.89 -17.89
N GLN A 73 0.30 0.07 -18.40
CA GLN A 73 0.40 1.40 -17.79
C GLN A 73 -0.92 2.18 -17.88
N ALA A 74 -1.61 2.10 -19.01
CA ALA A 74 -2.89 2.77 -19.20
C ALA A 74 -3.96 2.20 -18.26
N ASP A 75 -4.03 0.88 -18.12
CA ASP A 75 -4.93 0.21 -17.19
C ASP A 75 -4.62 0.57 -15.73
N THR A 76 -3.35 0.56 -15.33
CA THR A 76 -2.95 0.97 -13.99
C THR A 76 -3.30 2.44 -13.71
N LEU A 77 -3.11 3.35 -14.68
CA LEU A 77 -3.50 4.75 -14.52
C LEU A 77 -5.03 4.92 -14.38
N ARG A 78 -5.83 4.14 -15.09
CA ARG A 78 -7.30 4.13 -14.90
C ARG A 78 -7.69 3.66 -13.51
N VAL A 79 -7.03 2.60 -13.01
CA VAL A 79 -7.24 2.11 -11.64
C VAL A 79 -6.86 3.17 -10.60
N MET A 80 -5.74 3.86 -10.80
CA MET A 80 -5.30 4.94 -9.91
C MET A 80 -6.25 6.15 -9.96
N ARG A 81 -6.81 6.50 -11.12
CA ARG A 81 -7.79 7.60 -11.26
C ARG A 81 -9.12 7.33 -10.58
N ALA A 82 -9.57 6.08 -10.57
CA ALA A 82 -10.81 5.71 -9.91
C ALA A 82 -10.73 5.77 -8.37
N ALA A 83 -9.57 6.14 -7.82
CA ALA A 83 -9.28 6.17 -6.40
C ALA A 83 -9.14 7.60 -5.87
N VAL A 84 -9.62 7.81 -4.64
CA VAL A 84 -9.44 9.07 -3.90
C VAL A 84 -8.05 9.16 -3.26
N TRP A 85 -7.35 8.03 -3.12
CA TRP A 85 -6.14 7.89 -2.30
C TRP A 85 -4.97 7.30 -3.10
N PRO A 86 -3.72 7.62 -2.74
CA PRO A 86 -2.53 7.00 -3.34
C PRO A 86 -2.55 5.49 -3.14
N ARG A 87 -1.93 4.76 -4.06
CA ARG A 87 -2.02 3.30 -4.11
C ARG A 87 -0.67 2.65 -3.89
N SER A 88 -0.58 1.80 -2.88
CA SER A 88 0.56 0.90 -2.71
C SER A 88 0.62 -0.10 -3.88
N LEU A 89 1.80 -0.70 -4.11
CA LEU A 89 1.96 -1.73 -5.13
C LEU A 89 0.99 -2.91 -4.96
N ASP A 90 0.73 -3.29 -3.71
CA ASP A 90 -0.15 -4.42 -3.39
C ASP A 90 -1.63 -4.05 -3.60
N ASP A 91 -2.02 -2.80 -3.32
CA ASP A 91 -3.35 -2.27 -3.65
C ASP A 91 -3.58 -2.21 -5.15
N LEU A 92 -2.58 -1.73 -5.91
CA LEU A 92 -2.64 -1.70 -7.37
C LEU A 92 -2.77 -3.11 -7.94
N ALA A 93 -2.01 -4.06 -7.42
CA ALA A 93 -2.04 -5.45 -7.88
C ALA A 93 -3.43 -6.05 -7.66
N ARG A 94 -3.98 -5.89 -6.45
CA ARG A 94 -5.32 -6.35 -6.11
C ARG A 94 -6.41 -5.71 -6.98
N ARG A 95 -6.42 -4.39 -7.12
CA ARG A 95 -7.46 -3.64 -7.85
C ARG A 95 -7.40 -3.84 -9.36
N SER A 96 -6.21 -4.05 -9.91
CA SER A 96 -6.04 -4.37 -11.33
C SER A 96 -6.23 -5.86 -11.64
N ASN A 97 -6.49 -6.70 -10.63
CA ASN A 97 -6.48 -8.17 -10.75
C ASN A 97 -5.19 -8.68 -11.41
N ARG A 98 -4.05 -8.17 -10.95
CA ARG A 98 -2.70 -8.50 -11.45
C ARG A 98 -1.79 -8.91 -10.29
N THR A 99 -0.61 -9.38 -10.65
CA THR A 99 0.43 -9.70 -9.66
C THR A 99 1.17 -8.44 -9.22
N ARG A 100 1.74 -8.49 -8.01
CA ARG A 100 2.68 -7.47 -7.50
C ARG A 100 3.87 -7.26 -8.46
N ALA A 101 4.37 -8.34 -9.07
CA ALA A 101 5.45 -8.26 -10.05
C ALA A 101 5.06 -7.44 -11.29
N SER A 102 3.82 -7.58 -11.78
CA SER A 102 3.29 -6.76 -12.87
C SER A 102 3.24 -5.28 -12.49
N MET A 103 2.80 -4.96 -11.26
CA MET A 103 2.76 -3.56 -10.80
C MET A 103 4.16 -2.98 -10.62
N LEU A 104 5.13 -3.77 -10.15
CA LEU A 104 6.53 -3.35 -10.06
C LEU A 104 7.11 -3.00 -11.43
N ILE A 105 6.73 -3.73 -12.49
CA ILE A 105 7.14 -3.39 -13.87
C ILE A 105 6.54 -2.05 -14.29
N VAL A 106 5.27 -1.78 -13.94
CA VAL A 106 4.59 -0.51 -14.25
C VAL A 106 5.25 0.66 -13.56
N THR A 107 5.43 0.58 -12.23
CA THR A 107 5.98 1.68 -11.43
C THR A 107 7.42 1.97 -11.81
N ARG A 108 8.27 0.94 -11.98
CA ARG A 108 9.61 1.11 -12.56
C ARG A 108 9.59 1.70 -13.97
N GLY A 109 8.55 1.39 -14.75
CA GLY A 109 8.31 2.00 -16.06
C GLY A 109 8.03 3.50 -15.96
N PHE A 110 7.27 3.93 -14.94
CA PHE A 110 7.07 5.34 -14.62
C PHE A 110 8.38 5.98 -14.15
N GLU A 111 9.13 5.39 -13.23
CA GLU A 111 10.40 5.96 -12.74
C GLU A 111 11.44 6.16 -13.85
N ARG A 112 11.57 5.18 -14.76
CA ARG A 112 12.56 5.23 -15.84
C ARG A 112 12.21 6.25 -16.90
N ARG A 113 10.93 6.38 -17.25
CA ARG A 113 10.46 7.31 -18.27
C ARG A 113 10.17 8.71 -17.70
N ARG A 114 10.02 8.80 -16.37
CA ARG A 114 9.53 9.96 -15.63
C ARG A 114 8.37 10.68 -16.32
N PRO A 115 7.31 9.96 -16.74
CA PRO A 115 6.16 10.63 -17.32
C PRO A 115 5.52 11.47 -16.22
N PRO A 116 5.03 12.68 -16.53
CA PRO A 116 4.52 13.58 -15.51
C PRO A 116 3.19 13.11 -14.92
N TRP A 117 2.63 11.96 -15.31
CA TRP A 117 1.27 11.50 -15.02
C TRP A 117 1.10 10.79 -13.69
N ALA A 118 2.19 10.27 -13.14
CA ALA A 118 2.18 9.57 -11.87
C ALA A 118 3.47 9.86 -11.12
N GLN A 119 3.37 9.95 -9.80
CA GLN A 119 4.53 10.15 -8.95
C GLN A 119 4.48 9.25 -7.72
N PRO A 120 5.65 8.80 -7.23
CA PRO A 120 5.74 8.11 -5.96
C PRO A 120 5.48 9.10 -4.83
N VAL A 121 4.75 8.65 -3.82
CA VAL A 121 4.50 9.37 -2.58
C VAL A 121 4.69 8.44 -1.39
N GLN A 122 5.16 9.00 -0.28
CA GLN A 122 5.17 8.27 0.98
C GLN A 122 3.76 8.30 1.57
N ALA A 123 3.23 7.11 1.83
CA ALA A 123 1.94 6.92 2.47
C ALA A 123 2.07 6.00 3.68
N TRP A 124 1.00 5.91 4.46
CA TRP A 124 0.90 5.05 5.63
C TRP A 124 -0.33 4.18 5.51
N GLN A 125 -0.18 2.92 5.85
CA GLN A 125 -1.28 1.96 5.91
C GLN A 125 -1.23 1.19 7.23
N ARG A 126 -2.32 0.50 7.55
CA ARG A 126 -2.34 -0.42 8.68
C ARG A 126 -1.39 -1.58 8.43
N THR A 127 -0.56 -1.90 9.42
CA THR A 127 0.26 -3.11 9.36
C THR A 127 -0.66 -4.33 9.27
N THR A 128 -0.48 -5.13 8.22
CA THR A 128 -1.16 -6.43 8.15
C THR A 128 -0.37 -7.41 9.01
N ILE A 129 -0.86 -7.66 10.23
CA ILE A 129 -0.37 -8.79 11.01
C ILE A 129 -0.89 -10.04 10.31
N THR A 130 -0.08 -10.60 9.42
CA THR A 130 -0.27 -11.98 8.98
C THR A 130 -0.04 -12.84 10.21
N ALA A 131 -1.12 -13.17 10.93
CA ALA A 131 -1.05 -14.22 11.94
C ALA A 131 -0.41 -15.43 11.27
N LEU A 132 0.69 -15.91 11.85
CA LEU A 132 1.36 -17.15 11.47
C LEU A 132 0.34 -18.31 11.58
N SER A 133 -0.44 -18.52 10.54
CA SER A 133 -1.25 -19.72 10.33
C SER A 133 -0.54 -20.58 9.30
N ALA A 134 0.54 -21.24 9.76
CA ALA A 134 1.24 -22.41 9.21
C ALA A 134 2.60 -22.48 9.96
N ASP A 135 3.03 -23.51 10.69
CA ASP A 135 2.57 -24.87 10.90
C ASP A 135 3.00 -25.31 12.31
N THR A 136 2.05 -25.64 13.19
CA THR A 136 2.30 -26.57 14.31
C THR A 136 1.46 -27.82 14.07
N VAL A 137 1.68 -28.43 12.91
CA VAL A 137 1.26 -29.81 12.63
C VAL A 137 2.39 -30.44 11.85
N THR A 138 3.42 -30.91 12.56
CA THR A 138 4.13 -32.19 12.34
C THR A 138 5.19 -32.34 13.43
N SER A 139 4.77 -32.74 14.64
CA SER A 139 5.65 -33.40 15.61
C SER A 139 4.83 -34.37 16.45
N ASN A 140 4.34 -35.42 15.78
CA ASN A 140 4.02 -36.69 16.43
C ASN A 140 4.00 -37.81 15.38
N ARG A 141 5.13 -37.98 14.70
CA ARG A 141 5.48 -39.25 14.07
C ARG A 141 6.98 -39.36 14.17
N THR A 142 7.45 -40.46 14.74
CA THR A 142 8.86 -40.78 15.04
C THR A 142 9.34 -40.35 16.42
N GLN A 143 8.76 -40.96 17.46
CA GLN A 143 9.60 -41.52 18.53
C GLN A 143 8.87 -42.68 19.21
N ARG A 144 9.62 -43.78 19.39
CA ARG A 144 9.31 -45.03 20.10
C ARG A 144 8.59 -46.12 19.31
N GLY A 145 9.34 -46.73 18.40
CA GLY A 145 9.53 -48.17 18.55
C GLY A 145 10.57 -48.43 19.65
N VAL A 146 10.44 -49.57 20.32
CA VAL A 146 11.27 -50.22 21.37
C VAL A 146 10.51 -50.43 22.71
N GLN A 147 9.76 -51.55 22.71
CA GLN A 147 9.94 -52.78 23.54
C GLN A 147 9.65 -52.83 25.06
N CYS A 148 9.15 -54.03 25.46
CA CYS A 148 8.98 -54.65 26.80
C CYS A 148 7.64 -54.33 27.50
N GLU A 149 6.78 -55.25 27.94
CA GLU A 149 6.80 -56.72 28.15
C GLU A 149 5.48 -57.36 27.66
#